data_AF-A0A4R1YQH3-F1
#
_entry.id   AF-A0A4R1YQH3-F1
#
_cell.length_a   1.000
_cell.length_b   1.000
_cell.length_c   1.000
_cell.angle_alpha   90.00
_cell.angle_beta   90.00
_cell.angle_gamma   90.00
#
_symmetry.space_group_name_H-M   'P 1'
#
loop_
_entity.id
_entity.type
_entity.pdbx_description
1 polymer ?
#
loop_
_entity_poly.entity_id
_entity_poly.type
_entity_poly.pdbx_seq_one_letter_code
_entity_poly.pdbx_strand_id
1 'polypeptide(L)'
;MQALLAHLQAHGFDTAPRPAGLDADWERVTFLPGKIADIERDAEMQSAPALLSAAGWLRRYHDCTAPIAANWAKRTWQLPPREPLDVICHGDFAPYNIVLRDGKLAGVIDFETAHPGSRIWDLAYAIYRWAPLSSAIVAHELSRIERQIERARVFLEEYGLNSELRATAVDGIITRLEALVSFMETEASKGSAKYQRNIEEGHDRLYRQDIAYIQRHREQIVAGVSSLT
;
A
#
# COMPACT_ATOMS: atom_id res chain seq x y z
N MET A 1 6.77 -15.83 -3.13
CA MET A 1 6.57 -14.75 -4.12
C MET A 1 6.45 -15.25 -5.56
N GLN A 2 7.41 -16.00 -6.12
CA GLN A 2 7.32 -16.58 -7.50
C GLN A 2 5.94 -17.09 -7.95
N ALA A 3 5.23 -17.87 -7.12
CA ALA A 3 3.91 -18.41 -7.47
C ALA A 3 2.83 -17.33 -7.63
N LEU A 4 2.88 -16.26 -6.83
CA LEU A 4 1.99 -15.11 -6.97
C LEU A 4 2.27 -14.38 -8.28
N LEU A 5 3.54 -14.11 -8.59
CA LEU A 5 3.92 -13.45 -9.84
C LEU A 5 3.53 -14.27 -11.08
N ALA A 6 3.67 -15.60 -11.02
CA ALA A 6 3.19 -16.50 -12.08
C ALA A 6 1.66 -16.39 -12.28
N HIS A 7 0.89 -16.36 -11.18
CA HIS A 7 -0.57 -16.17 -11.22
C HIS A 7 -0.93 -14.83 -11.84
N LEU A 8 -0.26 -13.74 -11.44
CA LEU A 8 -0.49 -12.40 -12.00
C LEU A 8 -0.19 -12.37 -13.51
N GLN A 9 0.92 -12.96 -13.96
CA GLN A 9 1.26 -13.02 -15.38
C GLN A 9 0.20 -13.78 -16.19
N ALA A 10 -0.31 -14.90 -15.65
CA ALA A 10 -1.38 -15.67 -16.30
C ALA A 10 -2.70 -14.89 -16.43
N HIS A 11 -2.89 -13.83 -15.63
CA HIS A 11 -4.07 -12.96 -15.65
C HIS A 11 -3.78 -11.57 -16.26
N GLY A 12 -2.70 -11.43 -17.05
CA GLY A 12 -2.44 -10.24 -17.85
C GLY A 12 -1.88 -9.05 -17.05
N PHE A 13 -1.15 -9.31 -15.96
CA PHE A 13 -0.37 -8.29 -15.25
C PHE A 13 1.04 -8.18 -15.85
N ASP A 14 1.15 -7.57 -17.03
CA ASP A 14 2.45 -7.21 -17.61
C ASP A 14 3.15 -6.05 -16.85
N THR A 15 2.46 -5.48 -15.86
CA THR A 15 2.95 -4.44 -14.95
C THR A 15 3.38 -5.00 -13.59
N ALA A 16 3.48 -6.32 -13.44
CA ALA A 16 4.17 -6.98 -12.33
C ALA A 16 5.43 -7.70 -12.85
N PRO A 17 6.47 -7.90 -12.03
CA PRO A 17 7.65 -8.63 -12.46
C PRO A 17 7.29 -10.08 -12.79
N ARG A 18 7.88 -10.64 -13.84
CA ARG A 18 7.75 -12.06 -14.15
C ARG A 18 8.71 -12.87 -13.29
N PRO A 19 8.29 -14.04 -12.78
CA PRO A 19 9.17 -14.93 -12.03
C PRO A 19 10.29 -15.45 -12.94
N ALA A 20 11.55 -15.42 -12.46
CA ALA A 20 12.73 -15.92 -13.17
C ALA A 20 13.52 -16.96 -12.33
N GLY A 21 12.84 -17.58 -11.36
CA GLY A 21 13.36 -18.61 -10.48
C GLY A 21 14.10 -18.06 -9.26
N LEU A 22 14.76 -18.96 -8.56
CA LEU A 22 15.62 -18.69 -7.42
C LEU A 22 17.06 -19.06 -7.80
N ASP A 23 18.04 -18.33 -7.32
CA ASP A 23 19.43 -18.82 -7.22
C ASP A 23 19.80 -19.13 -5.76
N ALA A 24 21.10 -19.30 -5.49
CA ALA A 24 21.58 -19.72 -4.18
C ALA A 24 21.24 -18.70 -3.07
N ASP A 25 21.15 -17.43 -3.42
CA ASP A 25 21.04 -16.33 -2.46
C ASP A 25 19.81 -15.45 -2.70
N TRP A 26 19.30 -15.39 -3.94
CA TRP A 26 18.31 -14.40 -4.36
C TRP A 26 17.18 -14.96 -5.20
N GLU A 27 16.04 -14.31 -5.05
CA GLU A 27 14.92 -14.44 -5.98
C GLU A 27 15.17 -13.60 -7.22
N ARG A 28 14.96 -14.19 -8.40
CA ARG A 28 15.09 -13.49 -9.67
C ARG A 28 13.72 -13.19 -10.25
N VAL A 29 13.58 -11.97 -10.75
CA VAL A 29 12.40 -11.49 -11.45
C VAL A 29 12.81 -10.58 -12.60
N THR A 30 11.92 -10.35 -13.57
CA THR A 30 12.21 -9.44 -14.68
C THR A 30 12.22 -7.99 -14.26
N PHE A 31 13.08 -7.20 -14.90
CA PHE A 31 13.08 -5.74 -14.77
C PHE A 31 11.82 -5.11 -15.38
N LEU A 32 11.27 -4.09 -14.70
CA LEU A 32 10.15 -3.29 -15.20
C LEU A 32 10.65 -1.92 -15.70
N PRO A 33 10.57 -1.63 -17.01
CA PRO A 33 11.08 -0.37 -17.55
C PRO A 33 10.20 0.83 -17.20
N GLY A 34 10.83 1.88 -16.68
CA GLY A 34 10.20 3.16 -16.36
C GLY A 34 11.00 3.91 -15.30
N LYS A 35 10.36 4.82 -14.58
CA LYS A 35 10.99 5.62 -13.53
C LYS A 35 10.30 5.38 -12.19
N ILE A 36 11.08 5.20 -11.14
CA ILE A 36 10.59 5.34 -9.76
C ILE A 36 10.56 6.84 -9.46
N ALA A 37 9.58 7.28 -8.67
CA ALA A 37 9.43 8.66 -8.28
C ALA A 37 9.01 8.77 -6.81
N ASP A 38 9.44 9.85 -6.17
CA ASP A 38 9.14 10.20 -4.79
C ASP A 38 7.91 11.11 -4.77
N ILE A 39 6.87 10.69 -4.05
CA ILE A 39 5.62 11.47 -3.95
C ILE A 39 5.84 12.87 -3.37
N GLU A 40 6.89 13.10 -2.58
CA GLU A 40 7.18 14.42 -2.02
C GLU A 40 7.97 15.33 -2.98
N ARG A 41 8.61 14.79 -4.02
CA ARG A 41 9.51 15.55 -4.89
C ARG A 41 9.07 15.61 -6.35
N ASP A 42 8.32 14.61 -6.80
CA ASP A 42 8.01 14.42 -8.22
C ASP A 42 6.55 14.76 -8.53
N ALA A 43 6.34 15.85 -9.28
CA ALA A 43 5.01 16.30 -9.70
C ALA A 43 4.23 15.24 -10.49
N GLU A 44 4.93 14.37 -11.22
CA GLU A 44 4.32 13.27 -11.97
C GLU A 44 3.67 12.23 -11.04
N MET A 45 4.33 11.88 -9.93
CA MET A 45 3.79 10.98 -8.89
C MET A 45 2.65 11.62 -8.10
N GLN A 46 2.69 12.94 -7.93
CA GLN A 46 1.62 13.72 -7.30
C GLN A 46 0.38 13.88 -8.20
N SER A 47 0.49 13.57 -9.48
CA SER A 47 -0.57 13.82 -10.46
C SER A 47 -1.81 12.94 -10.25
N ALA A 48 -2.96 13.42 -10.73
CA ALA A 48 -4.20 12.62 -10.74
C ALA A 48 -4.09 11.35 -11.59
N PRO A 49 -3.48 11.36 -12.80
CA PRO A 49 -3.27 10.14 -13.58
C PRO A 49 -2.48 9.05 -12.84
N ALA A 50 -1.44 9.40 -12.09
CA ALA A 50 -0.67 8.45 -11.29
C ALA A 50 -1.55 7.84 -10.18
N LEU A 51 -2.26 8.69 -9.42
CA LEU A 51 -3.16 8.26 -8.34
C LEU A 51 -4.27 7.33 -8.85
N LEU A 52 -4.97 7.71 -9.92
CA LEU A 52 -6.08 6.96 -10.48
C LEU A 52 -5.63 5.63 -11.09
N SER A 53 -4.53 5.64 -11.84
CA SER A 53 -3.98 4.39 -12.41
C SER A 53 -3.52 3.41 -11.33
N ALA A 54 -2.99 3.90 -10.20
CA ALA A 54 -2.66 3.08 -9.05
C ALA A 54 -3.88 2.48 -8.36
N ALA A 55 -4.92 3.27 -8.11
CA ALA A 55 -6.16 2.79 -7.51
C ALA A 55 -6.83 1.71 -8.37
N GLY A 56 -6.94 1.96 -9.69
CA GLY A 56 -7.48 1.00 -10.63
C GLY A 56 -6.65 -0.29 -10.72
N TRP A 57 -5.32 -0.17 -10.66
CA TRP A 57 -4.43 -1.34 -10.63
C TRP A 57 -4.65 -2.19 -9.38
N LEU A 58 -4.71 -1.56 -8.20
CA LEU A 58 -4.89 -2.27 -6.93
C LEU A 58 -6.23 -3.00 -6.89
N ARG A 59 -7.31 -2.38 -7.41
CA ARG A 59 -8.60 -3.04 -7.57
C ARG A 59 -8.48 -4.29 -8.44
N ARG A 60 -7.88 -4.16 -9.62
CA ARG A 60 -7.65 -5.28 -10.53
C ARG A 60 -6.85 -6.40 -9.87
N TYR A 61 -5.81 -6.05 -9.13
CA TYR A 61 -4.95 -6.98 -8.40
C TYR A 61 -5.74 -7.75 -7.33
N HIS A 62 -6.54 -7.05 -6.54
CA HIS A 62 -7.44 -7.65 -5.56
C HIS A 62 -8.49 -8.57 -6.21
N ASP A 63 -9.10 -8.15 -7.32
CA ASP A 63 -10.07 -8.99 -8.04
C ASP A 63 -9.41 -10.25 -8.61
N CYS A 64 -8.18 -10.15 -9.11
CA CYS A 64 -7.40 -11.28 -9.62
C CYS A 64 -6.99 -12.28 -8.53
N THR A 65 -6.72 -11.79 -7.32
CA THR A 65 -6.20 -12.62 -6.21
C THR A 65 -7.29 -13.12 -5.26
N ALA A 66 -8.50 -12.56 -5.31
CA ALA A 66 -9.61 -13.01 -4.46
C ALA A 66 -9.91 -14.52 -4.56
N PRO A 67 -9.97 -15.15 -5.75
CA PRO A 67 -10.29 -16.59 -5.85
C PRO A 67 -9.24 -17.51 -5.22
N ILE A 68 -8.01 -17.02 -5.00
CA ILE A 68 -6.91 -17.83 -4.46
C ILE A 68 -6.60 -17.55 -2.99
N ALA A 69 -7.13 -16.47 -2.42
CA ALA A 69 -6.75 -15.97 -1.09
C ALA A 69 -6.88 -17.02 0.02
N ALA A 70 -8.08 -17.58 0.21
CA ALA A 70 -8.34 -18.59 1.23
C ALA A 70 -7.53 -19.88 1.00
N ASN A 71 -7.42 -20.33 -0.26
CA ASN A 71 -6.69 -21.56 -0.60
C ASN A 71 -5.19 -21.41 -0.40
N TRP A 72 -4.66 -20.20 -0.50
CA TRP A 72 -3.23 -19.91 -0.36
C TRP A 72 -2.86 -19.46 1.05
N ALA A 73 -3.82 -19.37 1.99
CA ALA A 73 -3.60 -19.06 3.40
C ALA A 73 -2.53 -19.92 4.07
N LYS A 74 -2.47 -21.21 3.72
CA LYS A 74 -1.54 -22.18 4.31
C LYS A 74 -0.17 -22.23 3.63
N ARG A 75 0.05 -21.41 2.58
CA ARG A 75 1.38 -21.29 1.97
C ARG A 75 2.30 -20.47 2.87
N THR A 76 3.60 -20.57 2.61
CA THR A 76 4.59 -19.74 3.30
C THR A 76 4.52 -18.30 2.78
N TRP A 77 4.27 -17.38 3.70
CA TRP A 77 4.26 -15.92 3.48
C TRP A 77 5.20 -15.27 4.49
N GLN A 78 5.81 -14.14 4.11
CA GLN A 78 6.68 -13.39 5.02
C GLN A 78 5.88 -12.74 6.15
N LEU A 79 4.69 -12.22 5.82
CA LEU A 79 3.72 -11.75 6.79
C LEU A 79 2.63 -12.80 6.99
N PRO A 80 2.13 -13.00 8.22
CA PRO A 80 1.07 -13.96 8.47
C PRO A 80 -0.23 -13.53 7.77
N PRO A 81 -1.06 -14.50 7.32
CA PRO A 81 -2.41 -14.23 6.87
C PRO A 81 -3.23 -13.46 7.92
N ARG A 82 -4.14 -12.60 7.47
CA ARG A 82 -4.99 -11.77 8.35
C ARG A 82 -6.44 -11.83 7.94
N GLU A 83 -7.30 -12.42 8.76
CA GLU A 83 -8.74 -12.51 8.48
C GLU A 83 -9.41 -11.11 8.36
N PRO A 84 -10.45 -10.97 7.51
CA PRO A 84 -10.93 -11.96 6.55
C PRO A 84 -9.99 -12.15 5.34
N LEU A 85 -9.90 -13.36 4.80
CA LEU A 85 -9.02 -13.70 3.66
C LEU A 85 -9.64 -13.38 2.29
N ASP A 86 -9.98 -12.11 2.07
CA ASP A 86 -10.68 -11.66 0.87
C ASP A 86 -9.80 -11.70 -0.39
N VAL A 87 -8.52 -11.38 -0.24
CA VAL A 87 -7.54 -11.16 -1.33
C VAL A 87 -6.14 -11.58 -0.89
N ILE A 88 -5.18 -11.57 -1.82
CA ILE A 88 -3.78 -11.48 -1.43
C ILE A 88 -3.44 -9.99 -1.39
N CYS A 89 -3.27 -9.42 -0.20
CA CYS A 89 -2.77 -8.05 -0.03
C CYS A 89 -1.39 -7.92 -0.69
N HIS A 90 -1.07 -6.76 -1.27
CA HIS A 90 0.31 -6.42 -1.61
C HIS A 90 1.13 -6.21 -0.34
N GLY A 91 0.54 -5.62 0.70
CA GLY A 91 1.17 -5.38 2.01
C GLY A 91 1.92 -4.06 2.12
N ASP A 92 2.48 -3.59 1.00
CA ASP A 92 3.24 -2.33 0.88
C ASP A 92 2.93 -1.54 -0.42
N PHE A 93 1.65 -1.43 -0.81
CA PHE A 93 1.27 -0.74 -2.05
C PHE A 93 1.36 0.79 -1.91
N ALA A 94 2.53 1.34 -2.19
CA ALA A 94 2.85 2.75 -1.95
C ALA A 94 3.67 3.36 -3.09
N PRO A 95 3.71 4.71 -3.24
CA PRO A 95 4.33 5.39 -4.38
C PRO A 95 5.77 4.99 -4.72
N TYR A 96 6.61 4.73 -3.71
CA TYR A 96 8.01 4.33 -3.91
C TYR A 96 8.16 2.91 -4.50
N ASN A 97 7.10 2.10 -4.49
CA ASN A 97 7.03 0.77 -5.09
C ASN A 97 6.40 0.80 -6.50
N ILE A 98 6.26 1.99 -7.09
CA ILE A 98 5.61 2.18 -8.39
C ILE A 98 6.61 2.67 -9.41
N VAL A 99 6.57 2.02 -10.56
CA VAL A 99 7.26 2.46 -11.77
C VAL A 99 6.26 3.21 -12.63
N LEU A 100 6.58 4.46 -12.97
CA LEU A 100 5.79 5.29 -13.86
C LEU A 100 6.32 5.29 -15.30
N ARG A 101 5.39 5.47 -16.23
CA ARG A 101 5.64 5.82 -17.63
C ARG A 101 4.50 6.72 -18.11
N ASP A 102 4.83 7.85 -18.73
CA ASP A 102 3.87 8.81 -19.29
C ASP A 102 2.78 9.22 -18.29
N GLY A 103 3.17 9.51 -17.04
CA GLY A 103 2.30 9.97 -15.97
C GLY A 103 1.45 8.89 -15.30
N LYS A 104 1.60 7.61 -15.66
CA LYS A 104 0.74 6.52 -15.20
C LYS A 104 1.56 5.35 -14.68
N LEU A 105 0.93 4.54 -13.83
CA LEU A 105 1.48 3.26 -13.37
C LEU A 105 1.81 2.37 -14.56
N ALA A 106 3.08 1.99 -14.65
CA ALA A 106 3.63 1.07 -15.62
C ALA A 106 4.24 -0.18 -14.97
N GLY A 107 4.46 -0.14 -13.65
CA GLY A 107 4.96 -1.28 -12.90
C GLY A 107 4.68 -1.16 -11.40
N VAL A 108 4.54 -2.30 -10.74
CA VAL A 108 4.49 -2.44 -9.28
C VAL A 108 5.59 -3.41 -8.87
N ILE A 109 6.35 -3.06 -7.84
CA ILE A 109 7.44 -3.88 -7.31
C ILE A 109 7.23 -4.17 -5.83
N ASP A 110 8.13 -4.96 -5.25
CA ASP A 110 8.19 -5.25 -3.81
C ASP A 110 7.00 -6.05 -3.23
N PHE A 111 6.81 -7.25 -3.78
CA PHE A 111 5.78 -8.21 -3.33
C PHE A 111 6.21 -9.04 -2.10
N GLU A 112 7.30 -8.68 -1.42
CA GLU A 112 7.82 -9.47 -0.27
C GLU A 112 6.79 -9.51 0.87
N THR A 113 6.09 -8.41 1.07
CA THR A 113 5.07 -8.25 2.11
C THR A 113 3.70 -8.79 1.71
N ALA A 114 3.56 -9.41 0.53
CA ALA A 114 2.29 -9.96 0.11
C ALA A 114 1.81 -11.06 1.06
N HIS A 115 0.52 -11.07 1.37
CA HIS A 115 -0.09 -12.06 2.27
C HIS A 115 -1.61 -12.10 2.09
N PRO A 116 -2.27 -13.24 2.37
CA PRO A 116 -3.72 -13.31 2.37
C PRO A 116 -4.33 -12.40 3.43
N GLY A 117 -5.31 -11.59 3.06
CA GLY A 117 -6.06 -10.78 4.00
C GLY A 117 -7.16 -9.94 3.37
N SER A 118 -7.65 -8.95 4.12
CA SER A 118 -8.83 -8.20 3.70
C SER A 118 -8.47 -7.07 2.75
N ARG A 119 -9.40 -6.72 1.87
CA ARG A 119 -9.24 -5.56 0.96
C ARG A 119 -9.01 -4.27 1.73
N ILE A 120 -9.72 -4.10 2.84
CA ILE A 120 -9.64 -2.91 3.69
C ILE A 120 -8.26 -2.80 4.34
N TRP A 121 -7.64 -3.92 4.73
CA TRP A 121 -6.31 -3.92 5.33
C TRP A 121 -5.24 -3.37 4.37
N ASP A 122 -5.28 -3.80 3.11
CA ASP A 122 -4.32 -3.33 2.10
C ASP A 122 -4.62 -1.89 1.66
N LEU A 123 -5.91 -1.56 1.49
CA LEU A 123 -6.35 -0.21 1.15
C LEU A 123 -5.99 0.82 2.21
N ALA A 124 -6.12 0.48 3.49
CA ALA A 124 -5.77 1.36 4.59
C ALA A 124 -4.32 1.85 4.50
N TYR A 125 -3.39 0.93 4.19
CA TYR A 125 -1.99 1.31 3.99
C TYR A 125 -1.80 2.10 2.68
N ALA A 126 -2.44 1.68 1.60
CA ALA A 126 -2.36 2.36 0.31
C ALA A 126 -2.80 3.83 0.42
N ILE A 127 -3.99 4.11 0.97
CA ILE A 127 -4.48 5.49 1.08
C ILE A 127 -3.63 6.33 2.02
N TYR A 128 -3.10 5.75 3.09
CA TYR A 128 -2.17 6.44 3.98
C TYR A 128 -0.95 6.97 3.22
N ARG A 129 -0.39 6.20 2.28
CA ARG A 129 0.81 6.60 1.51
C ARG A 129 0.50 7.42 0.26
N TRP A 130 -0.60 7.16 -0.45
CA TRP A 130 -0.98 7.85 -1.68
C TRP A 130 -1.67 9.21 -1.46
N ALA A 131 -2.35 9.34 -0.32
CA ALA A 131 -2.99 10.59 0.13
C ALA A 131 -2.16 11.36 1.16
N PRO A 132 -0.86 11.09 1.22
CA PRO A 132 0.00 11.11 2.42
C PRO A 132 -0.63 11.72 3.67
N LEU A 133 -1.39 10.91 4.43
CA LEU A 133 -2.12 11.34 5.64
C LEU A 133 -1.16 11.52 6.83
N SER A 134 -0.41 12.61 6.79
CA SER A 134 0.65 12.95 7.74
C SER A 134 0.82 14.46 7.86
N SER A 135 1.23 14.92 9.04
CA SER A 135 1.68 16.31 9.25
C SER A 135 3.12 16.56 8.83
N ALA A 136 3.89 15.53 8.48
CA ALA A 136 5.32 15.62 8.18
C ALA A 136 5.64 15.84 6.69
N ILE A 137 4.62 16.03 5.85
CA ILE A 137 4.77 16.14 4.39
C ILE A 137 5.39 17.48 4.01
N VAL A 138 6.52 17.42 3.30
CA VAL A 138 7.28 18.59 2.86
C VAL A 138 6.69 19.21 1.59
N ALA A 139 6.09 18.38 0.73
CA ALA A 139 5.40 18.85 -0.46
C ALA A 139 4.20 19.73 -0.08
N HIS A 140 4.33 21.05 -0.28
CA HIS A 140 3.31 22.04 0.10
C HIS A 140 1.92 21.73 -0.48
N GLU A 141 1.86 21.21 -1.70
CA GLU A 141 0.59 20.83 -2.33
C GLU A 141 -0.08 19.64 -1.64
N LEU A 142 0.67 18.78 -0.95
CA LEU A 142 0.15 17.59 -0.26
C LEU A 142 0.09 17.74 1.27
N SER A 143 0.62 18.83 1.83
CA SER A 143 0.65 19.05 3.29
C SER A 143 -0.69 19.53 3.86
N ARG A 144 -1.60 20.02 3.01
CA ARG A 144 -2.93 20.50 3.42
C ARG A 144 -3.89 19.34 3.60
N ILE A 145 -4.58 19.31 4.73
CA ILE A 145 -5.49 18.21 5.05
C ILE A 145 -6.63 18.07 4.05
N GLU A 146 -7.14 19.18 3.51
CA GLU A 146 -8.21 19.15 2.50
C GLU A 146 -7.75 18.39 1.25
N ARG A 147 -6.47 18.57 0.86
CA ARG A 147 -5.90 17.89 -0.29
C ARG A 147 -5.61 16.42 0.00
N GLN A 148 -5.14 16.09 1.20
CA GLN A 148 -4.98 14.71 1.64
C GLN A 148 -6.33 13.96 1.60
N ILE A 149 -7.37 14.56 2.17
CA ILE A 149 -8.74 14.02 2.16
C ILE A 149 -9.24 13.82 0.72
N GLU A 150 -9.07 14.82 -0.15
CA GLU A 150 -9.49 14.73 -1.54
C GLU A 150 -8.80 13.56 -2.27
N ARG A 151 -7.49 13.40 -2.08
CA ARG A 151 -6.73 12.29 -2.69
C ARG A 151 -7.18 10.93 -2.17
N ALA A 152 -7.38 10.80 -0.86
CA ALA A 152 -7.88 9.56 -0.27
C ALA A 152 -9.26 9.20 -0.84
N ARG A 153 -10.16 10.19 -0.92
CA ARG A 153 -11.49 10.03 -1.51
C ARG A 153 -11.42 9.56 -2.95
N VAL A 154 -10.67 10.27 -3.80
CA VAL A 154 -10.51 9.94 -5.23
C VAL A 154 -9.91 8.55 -5.43
N PHE A 155 -8.91 8.18 -4.65
CA PHE A 155 -8.32 6.83 -4.72
C PHE A 155 -9.36 5.76 -4.38
N LEU A 156 -10.13 5.94 -3.30
CA LEU A 156 -11.13 4.97 -2.86
C LEU A 156 -12.32 4.87 -3.83
N GLU A 157 -12.72 5.99 -4.44
CA GLU A 157 -13.75 6.03 -5.48
C GLU A 157 -13.32 5.30 -6.75
N GLU A 158 -12.11 5.55 -7.24
CA GLU A 158 -11.56 4.85 -8.41
C GLU A 158 -11.39 3.36 -8.14
N TYR A 159 -10.98 3.00 -6.91
CA TYR A 159 -10.97 1.61 -6.48
C TYR A 159 -12.39 0.99 -6.45
N GLY A 160 -13.43 1.80 -6.28
CA GLY A 160 -14.83 1.37 -6.32
C GLY A 160 -15.45 1.07 -4.95
N LEU A 161 -14.94 1.65 -3.86
CA LEU A 161 -15.59 1.55 -2.55
C LEU A 161 -16.80 2.51 -2.43
N ASN A 162 -17.88 1.98 -1.84
CA ASN A 162 -19.02 2.80 -1.43
C ASN A 162 -18.64 3.70 -0.23
N SER A 163 -19.48 4.66 0.11
CA SER A 163 -19.21 5.64 1.17
C SER A 163 -19.01 5.01 2.56
N GLU A 164 -19.76 3.95 2.90
CA GLU A 164 -19.64 3.26 4.18
C GLU A 164 -18.28 2.58 4.34
N LEU A 165 -17.85 1.83 3.33
CA LEU A 165 -16.54 1.15 3.32
C LEU A 165 -15.38 2.14 3.26
N ARG A 166 -15.59 3.33 2.69
CA ARG A 166 -14.60 4.42 2.71
C ARG A 166 -14.33 4.91 4.14
N ALA A 167 -15.36 5.07 4.95
CA ALA A 167 -15.19 5.40 6.38
C ALA A 167 -14.44 4.28 7.12
N THR A 168 -14.79 3.01 6.88
CA THR A 168 -14.09 1.86 7.48
C THR A 168 -12.61 1.80 7.10
N ALA A 169 -12.26 2.18 5.86
CA ALA A 169 -10.86 2.21 5.42
C ALA A 169 -10.02 3.21 6.21
N VAL A 170 -10.58 4.36 6.61
CA VAL A 170 -9.89 5.35 7.45
C VAL A 170 -9.58 4.79 8.83
N ASP A 171 -10.54 4.11 9.46
CA ASP A 171 -10.31 3.44 10.74
C ASP A 171 -9.26 2.33 10.62
N GLY A 172 -9.28 1.63 9.49
CA GLY A 172 -8.27 0.63 9.15
C GLY A 172 -6.85 1.18 9.14
N ILE A 173 -6.64 2.47 8.84
CA ILE A 173 -5.29 3.08 8.81
C ILE A 173 -4.64 3.02 10.18
N ILE A 174 -5.37 3.44 11.22
CA ILE A 174 -4.85 3.48 12.59
C ILE A 174 -4.44 2.07 13.01
N THR A 175 -5.34 1.09 12.87
CA THR A 175 -5.05 -0.31 13.20
C THR A 175 -3.88 -0.87 12.39
N ARG A 176 -3.76 -0.47 11.12
CA ARG A 176 -2.68 -0.92 10.22
C ARG A 176 -1.33 -0.37 10.63
N LEU A 177 -1.26 0.89 11.06
CA LEU A 177 -0.03 1.53 11.54
C LEU A 177 0.37 1.03 12.92
N GLU A 178 -0.59 0.81 13.83
CA GLU A 178 -0.33 0.20 15.13
C GLU A 178 0.28 -1.21 14.99
N ALA A 179 -0.28 -2.02 14.08
CA ALA A 179 0.29 -3.34 13.78
C ALA A 179 1.69 -3.25 13.14
N LEU A 180 1.95 -2.24 12.31
CA LEU A 180 3.26 -2.01 11.71
C LEU A 180 4.30 -1.67 12.78
N VAL A 181 3.97 -0.76 13.69
CA VAL A 181 4.82 -0.38 14.83
C VAL A 181 5.09 -1.60 15.71
N SER A 182 4.05 -2.33 16.11
CA SER A 182 4.20 -3.53 16.94
C SER A 182 5.06 -4.60 16.27
N PHE A 183 4.91 -4.79 14.97
CA PHE A 183 5.75 -5.72 14.19
C PHE A 183 7.21 -5.28 14.18
N MET A 184 7.49 -3.99 13.92
CA MET A 184 8.85 -3.46 13.92
C MET A 184 9.54 -3.65 15.28
N GLU A 185 8.86 -3.34 16.38
CA GLU A 185 9.39 -3.51 17.73
C GLU A 185 9.63 -4.98 18.08
N THR A 186 8.70 -5.84 17.71
CA THR A 186 8.82 -7.29 17.89
C THR A 186 10.05 -7.82 17.16
N GLU A 187 10.22 -7.51 15.87
CA GLU A 187 11.35 -7.99 15.09
C GLU A 187 12.69 -7.39 15.55
N ALA A 188 12.69 -6.13 15.99
CA ALA A 188 13.88 -5.51 16.58
C ALA A 188 14.29 -6.20 17.89
N SER A 189 13.32 -6.56 18.74
CA SER A 189 13.57 -7.30 19.99
C SER A 189 14.10 -8.72 19.75
N LYS A 190 13.78 -9.32 18.61
CA LYS A 190 14.33 -10.61 18.15
C LYS A 190 15.72 -10.50 17.52
N GLY A 191 16.29 -9.29 17.44
CA GLY A 191 17.63 -9.05 16.93
C GLY A 191 17.72 -8.74 15.43
N SER A 192 16.61 -8.39 14.77
CA SER A 192 16.64 -8.00 13.37
C SER A 192 17.32 -6.65 13.17
N ALA A 193 18.52 -6.65 12.58
CA ALA A 193 19.30 -5.45 12.33
C ALA A 193 18.57 -4.43 11.42
N LYS A 194 17.69 -4.89 10.50
CA LYS A 194 16.85 -4.02 9.67
C LYS A 194 15.90 -3.19 10.55
N TYR A 195 15.16 -3.84 11.44
CA TYR A 195 14.16 -3.16 12.26
C TYR A 195 14.75 -2.38 13.43
N GLN A 196 15.91 -2.80 13.96
CA GLN A 196 16.67 -2.00 14.93
C GLN A 196 17.07 -0.64 14.33
N ARG A 197 17.67 -0.64 13.13
CA ARG A 197 18.01 0.61 12.41
C ARG A 197 16.78 1.47 12.14
N ASN A 198 15.68 0.89 11.67
CA ASN A 198 14.44 1.64 11.42
C ASN A 198 13.93 2.36 12.69
N ILE A 199 14.07 1.75 13.87
CA ILE A 199 13.67 2.37 15.16
C ILE A 199 14.67 3.47 15.59
N GLU A 200 15.97 3.24 15.41
CA GLU A 200 17.00 4.25 15.65
C GLU A 200 16.75 5.50 14.79
N GLU A 201 16.49 5.29 13.49
CA GLU A 201 16.13 6.32 12.51
C GLU A 201 14.76 6.96 12.78
N GLY A 202 13.92 6.33 13.60
CA GLY A 202 12.67 6.90 14.10
C GLY A 202 11.45 6.67 13.21
N HIS A 203 11.47 5.65 12.37
CA HIS A 203 10.31 5.26 11.57
C HIS A 203 9.10 4.93 12.47
N ASP A 204 9.32 4.29 13.60
CA ASP A 204 8.29 4.00 14.59
C ASP A 204 7.72 5.27 15.25
N ARG A 205 8.54 6.30 15.45
CA ARG A 205 8.12 7.62 15.96
C ARG A 205 7.28 8.35 14.92
N LEU A 206 7.68 8.30 13.64
CA LEU A 206 6.92 8.85 12.53
C LEU A 206 5.52 8.22 12.44
N TYR A 207 5.42 6.89 12.44
CA TYR A 207 4.12 6.22 12.38
C TYR A 207 3.21 6.56 13.56
N ARG A 208 3.77 6.74 14.77
CA ARG A 208 2.97 7.19 15.93
C ARG A 208 2.49 8.63 15.81
N GLN A 209 3.30 9.52 15.24
CA GLN A 209 2.88 10.89 14.94
C GLN A 209 1.76 10.90 13.90
N ASP A 210 1.85 10.06 12.87
CA ASP A 210 0.82 9.94 11.85
C ASP A 210 -0.48 9.33 12.41
N ILE A 211 -0.39 8.31 13.28
CA ILE A 211 -1.55 7.81 14.03
C ILE A 211 -2.23 8.95 14.81
N ALA A 212 -1.45 9.74 15.55
CA ALA A 212 -1.99 10.86 16.32
C ALA A 212 -2.59 11.96 15.43
N TYR A 213 -2.01 12.22 14.27
CA TYR A 213 -2.54 13.13 13.26
C TYR A 213 -3.89 12.65 12.74
N ILE A 214 -3.97 11.39 12.29
CA ILE A 214 -5.21 10.80 11.76
C ILE A 214 -6.29 10.77 12.85
N GLN A 215 -5.95 10.41 14.08
CA GLN A 215 -6.89 10.44 15.22
C GLN A 215 -7.44 11.84 15.47
N ARG A 216 -6.57 12.86 15.50
CA ARG A 216 -6.98 14.26 15.71
C ARG A 216 -7.95 14.75 14.64
N HIS A 217 -7.73 14.35 13.39
CA HIS A 217 -8.51 14.81 12.25
C HIS A 217 -9.56 13.80 11.77
N ARG A 218 -9.81 12.73 12.53
CA ARG A 218 -10.62 11.58 12.10
C ARG A 218 -12.00 12.00 11.59
N GLU A 219 -12.70 12.85 12.33
CA GLU A 219 -14.04 13.32 11.93
C GLU A 219 -14.03 14.04 10.59
N GLN A 220 -13.06 14.94 10.38
CA GLN A 220 -12.88 15.67 9.13
C GLN A 220 -12.55 14.73 7.97
N ILE A 221 -11.64 13.77 8.20
CA ILE A 221 -11.24 12.79 7.19
C ILE A 221 -12.41 11.90 6.79
N VAL A 222 -13.11 11.30 7.76
CA VAL A 222 -14.25 10.41 7.53
C VAL A 222 -15.37 11.15 6.81
N ALA A 223 -15.72 12.36 7.24
CA ALA A 223 -16.74 13.17 6.57
C ALA A 223 -16.33 13.50 5.12
N GLY A 224 -15.06 13.86 4.92
CA GLY A 224 -14.53 14.17 3.60
C GLY A 224 -14.55 12.98 2.64
N VAL A 225 -14.03 11.81 3.04
CA VAL A 225 -13.98 10.63 2.16
C VAL A 225 -15.36 10.02 1.89
N SER A 226 -16.32 10.23 2.79
CA SER A 226 -17.69 9.70 2.66
C SER A 226 -18.61 10.61 1.86
N SER A 227 -18.21 11.84 1.58
CA SER A 227 -19.00 12.77 0.76
C SER A 227 -19.22 12.20 -0.64
N LEU A 228 -20.46 12.32 -1.13
CA LEU A 228 -20.80 12.03 -2.52
C LEU A 228 -20.39 13.23 -3.36
N THR A 229 -19.70 12.98 -4.47
CA THR A 229 -19.50 13.96 -5.55
C THR A 229 -20.76 14.19 -6.35
#